data_AF-A0A965S101-F1
#
_entry.id   AF-A0A965S101-F1
#
_cell.length_a   1.000
_cell.length_b   1.000
_cell.length_c   1.000
_cell.angle_alpha   90.00
_cell.angle_beta   90.00
_cell.angle_gamma   90.00
#
_symmetry.space_group_name_H-M   'P 1'
#
loop_
_entity.id
_entity.type
_entity.pdbx_description
1 polymer ?
#
loop_
_entity_poly.entity_id
_entity_poly.type
_entity_poly.pdbx_seq_one_letter_code
_entity_poly.pdbx_strand_id
1 'polypeptide(L)'
;MENPEEAWASIEPITDVGGRVIGLSTANGSGNFFHQFWVRARTGNSPFKALFFPWSANTDRDDAWYEVKKAQLLPWQLAQEFPRTEDEAFIKSGNPVFDVDLLAQFRALEPVTGFLQHLGGTSFELRVSDGELSVWEPPELYGKYVVGADVAEGLAFGDFSSAHVLDVKSGRLVAHWHGRIDPDLFGSQILFALGHWYNRALLGVEVNAHGLTTCTALKRVGYGNIYYRHTVDERTLNKGKKIGWHTSRVTKPLAIDELASGLRDGSLVVPCAFTVAELRTYIREPNGVTHGSPHDDRVMSLAIAYQMLKHATVAAVAQPRDDEWTFNWWMEQALAGDRPDDVPIGTYNTRSPWPV
;
A
#
# COMPACT_ATOMS: atom_id res chain seq x y z
N MET A 1 -12.31 -15.57 24.49
CA MET A 1 -13.25 -16.51 23.83
C MET A 1 -12.61 -16.89 22.52
N GLU A 2 -12.39 -18.18 22.27
CA GLU A 2 -11.62 -18.64 21.10
C GLU A 2 -12.34 -18.40 19.76
N ASN A 3 -13.67 -18.27 19.75
CA ASN A 3 -14.41 -17.77 18.59
C ASN A 3 -15.75 -17.12 19.01
N PRO A 4 -15.86 -15.77 18.99
CA PRO A 4 -17.09 -15.08 19.41
C PRO A 4 -18.28 -15.33 18.49
N GLU A 5 -18.06 -15.67 17.21
CA GLU A 5 -19.12 -15.99 16.26
C GLU A 5 -19.74 -17.36 16.57
N GLU A 6 -18.91 -18.35 16.90
CA GLU A 6 -19.36 -19.70 17.26
C GLU A 6 -20.13 -19.70 18.60
N ALA A 7 -19.65 -18.89 19.56
CA ALA A 7 -20.36 -18.66 20.81
C ALA A 7 -21.73 -17.99 20.57
N TRP A 8 -21.78 -17.00 19.67
CA TRP A 8 -23.03 -16.33 19.30
C TRP A 8 -24.02 -17.26 18.60
N ALA A 9 -23.57 -18.04 17.63
CA ALA A 9 -24.39 -19.02 16.91
C ALA A 9 -25.03 -20.06 17.83
N SER A 10 -24.36 -20.39 18.94
CA SER A 10 -24.88 -21.30 19.96
C SER A 10 -25.93 -20.66 20.88
N ILE A 11 -25.90 -19.33 21.04
CA ILE A 11 -26.77 -18.55 21.94
C ILE A 11 -28.02 -18.04 21.20
N GLU A 12 -27.90 -17.70 19.91
CA GLU A 12 -28.96 -17.12 19.08
C GLU A 12 -30.30 -17.89 19.17
N PRO A 13 -30.35 -19.24 19.09
CA PRO A 13 -31.61 -19.98 19.16
C PRO A 13 -32.37 -19.83 20.49
N ILE A 14 -31.69 -19.46 21.57
CA ILE A 14 -32.29 -19.27 22.91
C ILE A 14 -33.06 -17.95 22.98
N THR A 15 -32.72 -16.98 22.12
CA THR A 15 -33.42 -15.69 22.08
C THR A 15 -34.82 -15.79 21.46
N ASP A 16 -35.05 -16.76 20.56
CA ASP A 16 -36.32 -16.95 19.86
C ASP A 16 -37.46 -17.48 20.76
N VAL A 17 -37.12 -18.13 21.88
CA VAL A 17 -38.09 -18.65 22.86
C VAL A 17 -38.40 -17.67 23.99
N GLY A 18 -38.02 -16.39 23.85
CA GLY A 18 -38.29 -15.33 24.83
C GLY A 18 -37.20 -15.12 25.88
N GLY A 19 -36.02 -15.71 25.67
CA GLY A 19 -34.83 -15.45 26.47
C GLY A 19 -34.33 -14.00 26.34
N ARG A 20 -33.66 -13.48 27.36
CA ARG A 20 -32.98 -12.17 27.31
C ARG A 20 -31.48 -12.39 27.32
N VAL A 21 -30.78 -11.73 26.42
CA VAL A 21 -29.31 -11.76 26.33
C VAL A 21 -28.76 -10.37 26.59
N ILE A 22 -27.78 -10.29 27.50
CA ILE A 22 -27.02 -9.07 27.77
C ILE A 22 -25.56 -9.38 27.43
N GLY A 23 -25.04 -8.76 26.37
CA GLY A 23 -23.64 -8.82 26.01
C GLY A 23 -22.85 -7.69 26.67
N LEU A 24 -21.77 -8.04 27.38
CA LEU A 24 -20.84 -7.09 27.96
C LEU A 24 -19.47 -7.31 27.33
N SER A 25 -18.85 -6.25 26.81
CA SER A 25 -17.52 -6.31 26.25
C SER A 25 -16.81 -4.97 26.42
N THR A 26 -15.49 -5.02 26.53
CA THR A 26 -14.63 -3.84 26.34
C THR A 26 -14.35 -3.70 24.83
N ALA A 27 -14.13 -2.45 24.38
CA ALA A 27 -13.75 -2.25 22.99
C ALA A 27 -12.35 -2.85 22.75
N ASN A 28 -12.19 -3.59 21.65
CA ASN A 28 -10.92 -4.24 21.28
C ASN A 28 -10.65 -4.03 19.79
N GLY A 29 -10.46 -2.77 19.40
CA GLY A 29 -10.35 -2.35 18.02
C GLY A 29 -11.69 -2.34 17.28
N SER A 30 -11.62 -1.99 16.00
CA SER A 30 -12.75 -1.87 15.08
C SER A 30 -12.72 -3.00 14.05
N GLY A 31 -13.88 -3.32 13.47
CA GLY A 31 -14.02 -4.35 12.43
C GLY A 31 -14.24 -5.78 12.94
N ASN A 32 -13.95 -6.07 14.20
CA ASN A 32 -14.24 -7.38 14.81
C ASN A 32 -15.76 -7.65 14.98
N PHE A 33 -16.12 -8.90 15.27
CA PHE A 33 -17.51 -9.35 15.46
C PHE A 33 -18.30 -8.43 16.41
N PHE A 34 -17.74 -8.09 17.58
CA PHE A 34 -18.44 -7.26 18.56
C PHE A 34 -18.66 -5.83 18.06
N HIS A 35 -17.68 -5.23 17.37
CA HIS A 35 -17.84 -3.93 16.74
C HIS A 35 -18.91 -3.93 15.65
N GLN A 36 -18.94 -4.96 14.78
CA GLN A 36 -19.99 -5.09 13.77
C GLN A 36 -21.37 -5.26 14.42
N PHE A 37 -21.46 -6.09 15.45
CA PHE A 37 -22.68 -6.29 16.23
C PHE A 37 -23.15 -4.99 16.89
N TRP A 38 -22.22 -4.22 17.47
CA TRP A 38 -22.45 -2.90 18.06
C TRP A 38 -23.00 -1.91 17.04
N VAL A 39 -22.36 -1.80 15.87
CA VAL A 39 -22.80 -0.91 14.79
C VAL A 39 -24.21 -1.29 14.32
N ARG A 40 -24.52 -2.58 14.18
CA ARG A 40 -25.88 -3.03 13.84
C ARG A 40 -26.91 -2.65 14.91
N ALA A 41 -26.58 -2.79 16.19
CA ALA A 41 -27.45 -2.37 17.30
C ALA A 41 -27.66 -0.84 17.33
N ARG A 42 -26.60 -0.05 17.09
CA ARG A 42 -26.66 1.42 17.06
C ARG A 42 -27.45 1.97 15.88
N THR A 43 -27.36 1.31 14.73
CA THR A 43 -28.08 1.69 13.49
C THR A 43 -29.52 1.15 13.42
N GLY A 44 -29.96 0.38 14.42
CA GLY A 44 -31.31 -0.21 14.45
C GLY A 44 -31.49 -1.43 13.55
N ASN A 45 -30.41 -1.96 12.98
CA ASN A 45 -30.39 -3.17 12.14
C ASN A 45 -30.21 -4.46 12.96
N SER A 46 -30.59 -4.42 14.24
CA SER A 46 -30.55 -5.52 15.20
C SER A 46 -31.58 -5.26 16.30
N PRO A 47 -32.21 -6.30 16.89
CA PRO A 47 -33.13 -6.14 18.04
C PRO A 47 -32.43 -5.71 19.33
N PHE A 48 -31.09 -5.62 19.32
CA PHE A 48 -30.29 -5.19 20.47
C PHE A 48 -30.28 -3.66 20.62
N LYS A 49 -30.30 -3.20 21.87
CA LYS A 49 -30.09 -1.79 22.22
C LYS A 49 -28.64 -1.57 22.63
N ALA A 50 -27.91 -0.73 21.88
CA ALA A 50 -26.55 -0.35 22.24
C ALA A 50 -26.54 0.59 23.46
N LEU A 51 -25.68 0.29 24.44
CA LEU A 51 -25.48 1.10 25.65
C LEU A 51 -23.98 1.26 25.89
N PHE A 52 -23.50 2.51 25.84
CA PHE A 52 -22.10 2.85 26.05
C PHE A 52 -21.92 3.51 27.42
N PHE A 53 -20.90 3.06 28.17
CA PHE A 53 -20.55 3.62 29.47
C PHE A 53 -19.15 4.24 29.38
N PRO A 54 -19.06 5.59 29.32
CA PRO A 54 -17.76 6.27 29.34
C PRO A 54 -17.08 6.14 30.71
N TRP A 55 -15.80 6.52 30.77
CA TRP A 55 -15.06 6.56 32.03
C TRP A 55 -15.78 7.36 33.14
N SER A 56 -16.47 8.43 32.77
CA SER A 56 -17.21 9.35 33.64
C SER A 56 -18.55 8.80 34.14
N ALA A 57 -18.97 7.61 33.69
CA ALA A 57 -20.15 6.94 34.22
C ALA A 57 -19.98 6.51 35.70
N ASN A 58 -18.74 6.49 36.20
CA ASN A 58 -18.44 6.28 37.61
C ASN A 58 -18.34 7.63 38.33
N THR A 59 -19.19 7.83 39.34
CA THR A 59 -19.28 9.07 40.15
C THR A 59 -18.02 9.41 40.93
N ASP A 60 -17.13 8.44 41.13
CA ASP A 60 -15.87 8.62 41.87
C ASP A 60 -14.72 9.13 40.98
N ARG A 61 -14.97 9.36 39.68
CA ARG A 61 -13.97 9.82 38.71
C ARG A 61 -14.33 11.22 38.23
N ASP A 62 -13.38 12.14 38.33
CA ASP A 62 -13.48 13.50 37.82
C ASP A 62 -12.45 13.75 36.71
N ASP A 63 -12.49 14.95 36.11
CA ASP A 63 -11.57 15.33 35.03
C ASP A 63 -10.11 15.32 35.48
N ALA A 64 -9.84 15.64 36.74
CA ALA A 64 -8.49 15.60 37.30
C ALA A 64 -7.94 14.18 37.34
N TRP A 65 -8.75 13.21 37.79
CA TRP A 65 -8.41 11.79 37.74
C TRP A 65 -8.13 11.32 36.31
N TYR A 66 -8.92 11.79 35.34
CA TYR A 66 -8.74 11.41 33.95
C TYR A 66 -7.42 11.92 33.36
N GLU A 67 -7.04 13.17 33.62
CA GLU A 67 -5.76 13.71 33.13
C GLU A 67 -4.56 12.98 33.77
N VAL A 68 -4.67 12.54 35.03
CA VAL A 68 -3.67 11.67 35.66
C VAL A 68 -3.56 10.33 34.92
N LYS A 69 -4.69 9.70 34.57
CA LYS A 69 -4.67 8.45 33.80
C LYS A 69 -4.12 8.62 32.39
N LYS A 70 -4.45 9.71 31.73
CA LYS A 70 -3.92 10.07 30.41
C LYS A 70 -2.39 10.24 30.42
N ALA A 71 -1.82 10.72 31.52
CA ALA A 71 -0.38 10.81 31.70
C ALA A 71 0.29 9.45 32.04
N GLN A 72 -0.46 8.50 32.60
CA GLN A 72 0.06 7.19 33.03
C GLN A 72 -0.05 6.10 31.96
N LEU A 73 -1.04 6.19 31.08
CA LEU A 73 -1.40 5.16 30.12
C LEU A 73 -1.01 5.56 28.69
N LEU A 74 -0.68 4.57 27.87
CA LEU A 74 -0.56 4.79 26.43
C LEU A 74 -1.95 5.15 25.85
N PRO A 75 -2.01 5.92 24.74
CA PRO A 75 -3.29 6.35 24.15
C PRO A 75 -4.28 5.21 23.89
N TRP A 76 -3.80 4.04 23.44
CA TRP A 76 -4.66 2.88 23.20
C TRP A 76 -5.16 2.23 24.50
N GLN A 77 -4.33 2.17 25.55
CA GLN A 77 -4.75 1.64 26.86
C GLN A 77 -5.79 2.53 27.50
N LEU A 78 -5.61 3.85 27.38
CA LEU A 78 -6.60 4.82 27.84
C LEU A 78 -7.92 4.66 27.09
N ALA A 79 -7.88 4.50 25.76
CA ALA A 79 -9.07 4.28 24.94
C ALA A 79 -9.76 2.94 25.22
N GLN A 80 -9.02 1.89 25.59
CA GLN A 80 -9.57 0.59 25.92
C GLN A 80 -10.22 0.57 27.31
N GLU A 81 -9.54 1.10 28.31
CA GLU A 81 -9.96 1.02 29.72
C GLU A 81 -10.86 2.19 30.15
N PHE A 82 -10.62 3.39 29.60
CA PHE A 82 -11.26 4.64 30.00
C PHE A 82 -11.67 5.53 28.79
N PRO A 83 -12.44 5.01 27.80
CA PRO A 83 -12.87 5.83 26.67
C PRO A 83 -13.85 6.94 27.10
N ARG A 84 -13.76 8.10 26.45
CA ARG A 84 -14.77 9.19 26.57
C ARG A 84 -15.96 8.96 25.64
N THR A 85 -15.69 8.37 24.48
CA THR A 85 -16.68 8.13 23.42
C THR A 85 -16.55 6.71 22.88
N GLU A 86 -17.63 6.19 22.32
CA GLU A 86 -17.60 4.87 21.66
C GLU A 86 -16.63 4.84 20.47
N ASP A 87 -16.51 5.93 19.72
CA ASP A 87 -15.60 6.01 18.58
C ASP A 87 -14.14 5.92 19.05
N GLU A 88 -13.78 6.61 20.15
CA GLU A 88 -12.48 6.46 20.80
C GLU A 88 -12.25 5.01 21.26
N ALA A 89 -13.27 4.41 21.88
CA ALA A 89 -13.22 3.04 22.36
C ALA A 89 -12.92 2.07 21.21
N PHE A 90 -13.64 2.11 20.09
CA PHE A 90 -13.46 1.15 19.00
C PHE A 90 -12.29 1.46 18.07
N ILE A 91 -11.99 2.73 17.81
CA ILE A 91 -10.95 3.10 16.84
C ILE A 91 -9.55 2.99 17.46
N LYS A 92 -9.39 3.36 18.74
CA LYS A 92 -8.06 3.50 19.36
C LYS A 92 -7.65 2.36 20.30
N SER A 93 -8.57 1.47 20.72
CA SER A 93 -8.27 0.42 21.71
C SER A 93 -7.42 -0.76 21.19
N GLY A 94 -7.34 -0.96 19.87
CA GLY A 94 -6.64 -2.12 19.30
C GLY A 94 -5.11 -2.08 19.37
N ASN A 95 -4.49 -1.11 20.05
CA ASN A 95 -3.05 -0.80 19.92
C ASN A 95 -2.62 -0.64 18.44
N PRO A 96 -3.14 0.38 17.73
CA PRO A 96 -2.78 0.62 16.33
C PRO A 96 -1.28 0.83 16.18
N VAL A 97 -0.70 0.21 15.14
CA VAL A 97 0.73 0.39 14.81
C VAL A 97 0.98 1.76 14.22
N PHE A 98 0.06 2.23 13.38
CA PHE A 98 0.14 3.50 12.68
C PHE A 98 -0.68 4.56 13.43
N ASP A 99 -0.25 5.81 13.32
CA ASP A 99 -0.95 6.93 13.93
C ASP A 99 -2.28 7.19 13.19
N VAL A 100 -3.39 6.82 13.83
CA VAL A 100 -4.73 6.92 13.23
C VAL A 100 -5.15 8.37 13.01
N ASP A 101 -4.72 9.30 13.88
CA ASP A 101 -5.05 10.72 13.75
C ASP A 101 -4.27 11.35 12.59
N LEU A 102 -3.03 10.92 12.37
CA LEU A 102 -2.25 11.26 11.16
C LEU A 102 -2.92 10.68 9.90
N LEU A 103 -3.30 9.41 9.90
CA LEU A 103 -3.97 8.76 8.77
C LEU A 103 -5.35 9.37 8.47
N ALA A 104 -6.02 9.98 9.45
CA ALA A 104 -7.26 10.73 9.25
C ALA A 104 -7.07 11.99 8.39
N GLN A 105 -5.86 12.55 8.37
CA GLN A 105 -5.51 13.75 7.60
C GLN A 105 -5.13 13.43 6.15
N PHE A 106 -4.89 12.15 5.82
CA PHE A 106 -4.51 11.74 4.48
C PHE A 106 -5.66 11.99 3.51
N ARG A 107 -5.39 12.76 2.46
CA ARG A 107 -6.35 13.02 1.39
C ARG A 107 -6.29 11.88 0.38
N ALA A 108 -7.32 11.04 0.37
CA ALA A 108 -7.52 10.08 -0.71
C ALA A 108 -7.76 10.81 -2.04
N LEU A 109 -7.17 10.29 -3.12
CA LEU A 109 -7.37 10.77 -4.48
C LEU A 109 -7.99 9.65 -5.31
N GLU A 110 -8.90 10.02 -6.21
CA GLU A 110 -9.48 9.08 -7.16
C GLU A 110 -8.42 8.67 -8.20
N PRO A 111 -8.14 7.36 -8.35
CA PRO A 111 -7.24 6.87 -9.39
C PRO A 111 -7.95 6.75 -10.75
N VAL A 112 -7.17 6.65 -11.81
CA VAL A 112 -7.62 6.05 -13.06
C VAL A 112 -7.55 4.53 -12.91
N THR A 113 -8.68 3.84 -13.08
CA THR A 113 -8.76 2.39 -13.00
C THR A 113 -8.66 1.73 -14.37
N GLY A 114 -8.13 0.50 -14.42
CA GLY A 114 -8.02 -0.24 -15.67
C GLY A 114 -7.14 -1.47 -15.60
N PHE A 115 -6.53 -1.81 -16.73
CA PHE A 115 -5.53 -2.87 -16.86
C PHE A 115 -4.45 -2.49 -17.89
N LEU A 116 -3.28 -3.11 -17.80
CA LEU A 116 -2.21 -2.92 -18.77
C LEU A 116 -2.38 -3.90 -19.94
N GLN A 117 -2.74 -3.38 -21.10
CA GLN A 117 -2.80 -4.17 -22.33
C GLN A 117 -1.39 -4.32 -22.92
N HIS A 118 -1.00 -5.55 -23.23
CA HIS A 118 0.26 -5.83 -23.92
C HIS A 118 0.15 -5.45 -25.40
N LEU A 119 1.06 -4.61 -25.87
CA LEU A 119 1.14 -4.18 -27.27
C LEU A 119 2.19 -4.95 -28.07
N GLY A 120 3.04 -5.74 -27.39
CA GLY A 120 4.15 -6.49 -27.97
C GLY A 120 5.49 -6.16 -27.29
N GLY A 121 6.38 -7.16 -27.24
CA GLY A 121 7.68 -7.02 -26.56
C GLY A 121 7.52 -6.64 -25.08
N THR A 122 8.07 -5.49 -24.70
CA THR A 122 7.95 -4.92 -23.35
C THR A 122 7.08 -3.67 -23.31
N SER A 123 6.22 -3.47 -24.32
CA SER A 123 5.37 -2.27 -24.45
C SER A 123 3.96 -2.55 -23.94
N PHE A 124 3.46 -1.63 -23.12
CA PHE A 124 2.15 -1.72 -22.48
C PHE A 124 1.43 -0.38 -22.56
N GLU A 125 0.10 -0.44 -22.64
CA GLU A 125 -0.78 0.73 -22.59
C GLU A 125 -1.84 0.51 -21.51
N LEU A 126 -2.14 1.55 -20.74
CA LEU A 126 -3.25 1.53 -19.80
C LEU A 126 -4.57 1.60 -20.57
N ARG A 127 -5.38 0.55 -20.47
CA ARG A 127 -6.77 0.55 -20.92
C ARG A 127 -7.66 0.90 -19.74
N VAL A 128 -8.32 2.05 -19.83
CA VAL A 128 -9.24 2.54 -18.79
C VAL A 128 -10.49 1.68 -18.77
N SER A 129 -10.79 1.09 -17.61
CA SER A 129 -11.95 0.24 -17.36
C SER A 129 -12.14 0.02 -15.86
N ASP A 130 -13.18 -0.71 -15.47
CA ASP A 130 -13.34 -1.20 -14.10
C ASP A 130 -12.43 -2.43 -13.85
N GLY A 131 -11.11 -2.19 -13.75
CA GLY A 131 -10.10 -3.22 -13.52
C GLY A 131 -9.36 -3.09 -12.18
N GLU A 132 -8.50 -4.07 -11.89
CA GLU A 132 -7.80 -4.22 -10.60
C GLU A 132 -6.59 -3.28 -10.44
N LEU A 133 -6.19 -2.56 -11.48
CA LEU A 133 -5.10 -1.58 -11.42
C LEU A 133 -5.66 -0.18 -11.17
N SER A 134 -5.21 0.45 -10.09
CA SER A 134 -5.41 1.86 -9.79
C SER A 134 -4.14 2.65 -10.09
N VAL A 135 -4.24 3.72 -10.88
CA VAL A 135 -3.13 4.61 -11.26
C VAL A 135 -3.43 6.04 -10.82
N TRP A 136 -2.60 6.61 -9.95
CA TRP A 136 -2.66 8.02 -9.59
C TRP A 136 -1.75 8.87 -10.46
N GLU A 137 -0.57 8.34 -10.80
CA GLU A 137 0.42 9.04 -11.61
C GLU A 137 0.98 8.08 -12.68
N PRO A 138 0.91 8.46 -13.98
CA PRO A 138 1.55 7.69 -15.05
C PRO A 138 3.08 7.76 -14.91
N PRO A 139 3.82 6.81 -15.50
CA PRO A 139 5.28 6.85 -15.49
C PRO A 139 5.81 8.12 -16.17
N GLU A 140 6.71 8.83 -15.48
CA GLU A 140 7.48 9.93 -16.04
C GLU A 140 8.63 9.40 -16.88
N LEU A 141 9.01 10.14 -17.93
CA LEU A 141 10.18 9.81 -18.72
C LEU A 141 11.43 9.83 -17.82
N TYR A 142 12.18 8.72 -17.82
CA TYR A 142 13.35 8.50 -16.95
C TYR A 142 13.05 8.43 -15.44
N GLY A 143 11.79 8.44 -15.04
CA GLY A 143 11.37 8.19 -13.66
C GLY A 143 11.87 6.83 -13.17
N LYS A 144 12.15 6.72 -11.87
CA LYS A 144 12.61 5.48 -11.24
C LYS A 144 11.57 5.01 -10.27
N TYR A 145 11.23 3.74 -10.37
CA TYR A 145 10.13 3.17 -9.60
C TYR A 145 10.57 1.88 -8.92
N VAL A 146 9.88 1.57 -7.82
CA VAL A 146 9.97 0.28 -7.15
C VAL A 146 8.58 -0.31 -7.03
N VAL A 147 8.51 -1.64 -7.03
CA VAL A 147 7.27 -2.37 -6.77
C VAL A 147 7.48 -3.28 -5.58
N GLY A 148 6.61 -3.20 -4.58
CA GLY A 148 6.50 -4.20 -3.53
C GLY A 148 5.28 -5.06 -3.79
N ALA A 149 5.45 -6.38 -3.77
CA ALA A 149 4.38 -7.32 -4.07
C ALA A 149 4.23 -8.36 -2.96
N ASP A 150 2.99 -8.52 -2.48
CA ASP A 150 2.57 -9.58 -1.58
C ASP A 150 1.64 -10.53 -2.35
N VAL A 151 1.92 -11.83 -2.24
CA VAL A 151 1.32 -12.88 -3.07
C VAL A 151 0.42 -13.74 -2.19
N ALA A 152 -0.83 -13.88 -2.60
CA ALA A 152 -1.78 -14.77 -1.92
C ALA A 152 -1.30 -16.23 -1.93
N GLU A 153 -1.64 -16.99 -0.87
CA GLU A 153 -1.27 -18.41 -0.74
C GLU A 153 -2.07 -19.36 -1.66
N GLY A 154 -2.92 -18.87 -2.56
CA GLY A 154 -3.52 -19.68 -3.64
C GLY A 154 -4.51 -20.77 -3.19
N LEU A 155 -5.23 -20.58 -2.07
CA LEU A 155 -6.31 -21.47 -1.63
C LEU A 155 -7.56 -21.35 -2.55
N ALA A 156 -8.46 -22.34 -2.53
CA ALA A 156 -9.63 -22.44 -3.43
C ALA A 156 -10.63 -21.25 -3.34
N PHE A 157 -10.57 -20.47 -2.25
CA PHE A 157 -11.23 -19.16 -2.07
C PHE A 157 -10.14 -18.11 -1.79
N GLY A 158 -9.17 -18.01 -2.70
CA GLY A 158 -7.87 -17.40 -2.43
C GLY A 158 -7.90 -15.95 -1.97
N ASP A 159 -6.92 -15.62 -1.13
CA ASP A 159 -6.64 -14.26 -0.66
C ASP A 159 -6.27 -13.35 -1.84
N PHE A 160 -6.26 -12.05 -1.59
CA PHE A 160 -5.87 -11.08 -2.60
C PHE A 160 -4.34 -11.01 -2.71
N SER A 161 -3.85 -10.87 -3.94
CA SER A 161 -2.46 -10.44 -4.16
C SER A 161 -2.45 -8.92 -4.35
N SER A 162 -1.39 -8.28 -3.89
CA SER A 162 -1.26 -6.82 -3.90
C SER A 162 0.11 -6.40 -4.39
N ALA A 163 0.16 -5.35 -5.23
CA ALA A 163 1.41 -4.76 -5.71
C ALA A 163 1.35 -3.23 -5.69
N HIS A 164 2.19 -2.59 -4.87
CA HIS A 164 2.32 -1.14 -4.77
C HIS A 164 3.51 -0.64 -5.57
N VAL A 165 3.31 0.41 -6.35
CA VAL A 165 4.36 1.10 -7.11
C VAL A 165 4.68 2.43 -6.45
N LEU A 166 5.93 2.62 -6.02
CA LEU A 166 6.40 3.90 -5.48
C LEU A 166 7.36 4.58 -6.46
N ASP A 167 7.21 5.90 -6.60
CA ASP A 167 8.22 6.74 -7.23
C ASP A 167 9.41 6.93 -6.27
N VAL A 168 10.61 6.65 -6.76
CA VAL A 168 11.85 6.65 -5.94
C VAL A 168 12.24 8.07 -5.51
N LYS A 169 11.92 9.08 -6.31
CA LYS A 169 12.35 10.47 -6.06
C LYS A 169 11.48 11.14 -5.01
N SER A 170 10.17 10.94 -5.10
CA SER A 170 9.15 11.62 -4.29
C SER A 170 8.61 10.76 -3.15
N GLY A 171 8.81 9.44 -3.20
CA GLY A 171 8.21 8.50 -2.25
C GLY A 171 6.68 8.40 -2.36
N ARG A 172 6.10 8.89 -3.45
CA ARG A 172 4.65 8.84 -3.69
C ARG A 172 4.24 7.46 -4.19
N LEU A 173 3.11 6.96 -3.69
CA LEU A 173 2.41 5.81 -4.27
C LEU A 173 1.73 6.23 -5.57
N VAL A 174 2.24 5.72 -6.70
CA VAL A 174 1.81 6.12 -8.05
C VAL A 174 0.85 5.14 -8.71
N ALA A 175 0.91 3.86 -8.32
CA ALA A 175 -0.06 2.84 -8.72
C ALA A 175 -0.17 1.71 -7.70
N HIS A 176 -1.31 1.04 -7.72
CA HIS A 176 -1.62 -0.10 -6.87
C HIS A 176 -2.44 -1.11 -7.67
N TRP A 177 -1.97 -2.35 -7.74
CA TRP A 177 -2.75 -3.47 -8.25
C TRP A 177 -3.22 -4.32 -7.08
N HIS A 178 -4.50 -4.69 -7.05
CA HIS A 178 -5.05 -5.54 -6.02
C HIS A 178 -6.17 -6.43 -6.56
N GLY A 179 -5.96 -7.74 -6.56
CA GLY A 179 -6.88 -8.69 -7.18
C GLY A 179 -6.56 -10.15 -6.84
N ARG A 180 -7.45 -11.04 -7.29
CA ARG A 180 -7.26 -12.49 -7.18
C ARG A 180 -6.65 -13.01 -8.47
N ILE A 181 -5.53 -13.71 -8.35
CA ILE A 181 -4.80 -14.24 -9.49
C ILE A 181 -3.87 -15.36 -9.03
N ASP A 182 -3.61 -16.32 -9.91
CA ASP A 182 -2.65 -17.38 -9.62
C ASP A 182 -1.22 -16.80 -9.51
N PRO A 183 -0.38 -17.29 -8.58
CA PRO A 183 0.97 -16.74 -8.34
C PRO A 183 1.87 -16.67 -9.59
N ASP A 184 1.77 -17.63 -10.50
CA ASP A 184 2.56 -17.63 -11.74
C ASP A 184 2.07 -16.57 -12.74
N LEU A 185 0.75 -16.38 -12.84
CA LEU A 185 0.14 -15.31 -13.66
C LEU A 185 0.40 -13.93 -13.06
N PHE A 186 0.40 -13.81 -11.74
CA PHE A 186 0.78 -12.57 -11.04
C PHE A 186 2.20 -12.15 -11.42
N GLY A 187 3.14 -13.09 -11.42
CA GLY A 187 4.51 -12.82 -11.82
C GLY A 187 4.66 -12.55 -13.32
N SER A 188 4.14 -13.44 -14.17
CA SER A 188 4.39 -13.41 -15.62
C SER A 188 3.60 -12.35 -16.37
N GLN A 189 2.43 -11.93 -15.86
CA GLN A 189 1.57 -10.94 -16.52
C GLN A 189 1.57 -9.61 -15.77
N ILE A 190 1.17 -9.62 -14.49
CA ILE A 190 0.90 -8.39 -13.74
C ILE A 190 2.19 -7.66 -13.37
N LEU A 191 3.08 -8.32 -12.62
CA LEU A 191 4.34 -7.72 -12.18
C LEU A 191 5.29 -7.46 -13.35
N PHE A 192 5.26 -8.31 -14.38
CA PHE A 192 5.98 -8.06 -15.63
C PHE A 192 5.50 -6.78 -16.33
N ALA A 193 4.19 -6.60 -16.49
CA ALA A 193 3.61 -5.42 -17.10
C ALA A 193 3.88 -4.15 -16.28
N LEU A 194 3.63 -4.18 -14.96
CA LEU A 194 3.89 -3.05 -14.06
C LEU A 194 5.36 -2.65 -14.07
N GLY A 195 6.26 -3.65 -13.96
CA GLY A 195 7.70 -3.41 -13.98
C GLY A 195 8.14 -2.71 -15.26
N HIS A 196 7.65 -3.15 -16.42
CA HIS A 196 8.01 -2.53 -17.70
C HIS A 196 7.35 -1.17 -17.94
N TRP A 197 6.08 -1.02 -17.57
CA TRP A 197 5.35 0.23 -17.72
C TRP A 197 5.97 1.34 -16.86
N TYR A 198 6.38 1.02 -15.63
CA TYR A 198 7.13 1.92 -14.74
C TYR A 198 8.65 1.81 -14.91
N ASN A 199 9.13 1.96 -16.15
CA ASN A 199 10.55 2.13 -16.49
C ASN A 199 11.51 1.05 -15.95
N ARG A 200 11.13 -0.23 -16.05
CA ARG A 200 11.89 -1.38 -15.50
C ARG A 200 12.09 -1.26 -13.99
N ALA A 201 11.01 -1.00 -13.25
CA ALA A 201 10.99 -0.85 -11.81
C ALA A 201 11.71 -2.01 -11.05
N LEU A 202 12.31 -1.73 -9.90
CA LEU A 202 12.86 -2.79 -9.05
C LEU A 202 11.72 -3.53 -8.35
N LEU A 203 11.60 -4.84 -8.57
CA LEU A 203 10.55 -5.67 -7.97
C LEU A 203 11.03 -6.34 -6.67
N GLY A 204 10.41 -6.00 -5.55
CA GLY A 204 10.49 -6.72 -4.29
C GLY A 204 9.25 -7.61 -4.11
N VAL A 205 9.37 -8.89 -4.44
CA VAL A 205 8.28 -9.87 -4.28
C VAL A 205 8.46 -10.63 -2.98
N GLU A 206 7.44 -10.68 -2.13
CA GLU A 206 7.44 -11.52 -0.93
C GLU A 206 7.60 -12.99 -1.29
N VAL A 207 8.42 -13.71 -0.52
CA VAL A 207 8.65 -15.15 -0.69
C VAL A 207 8.27 -15.89 0.58
N ASN A 208 6.96 -16.10 0.74
CA ASN A 208 6.30 -17.10 1.58
C ASN A 208 5.68 -18.14 0.63
N ALA A 209 6.00 -19.44 0.78
CA ALA A 209 5.50 -20.54 -0.07
C ALA A 209 5.37 -20.25 -1.59
N HIS A 210 4.25 -19.66 -2.03
CA HIS A 210 3.87 -19.31 -3.40
C HIS A 210 4.66 -18.16 -4.03
N GLY A 211 5.25 -17.25 -3.24
CA GLY A 211 6.04 -16.14 -3.77
C GLY A 211 7.27 -16.55 -4.61
N LEU A 212 7.80 -17.77 -4.37
CA LEU A 212 8.87 -18.33 -5.20
C LEU A 212 8.38 -18.68 -6.61
N THR A 213 7.11 -19.10 -6.74
CA THR A 213 6.46 -19.35 -8.03
C THR A 213 6.36 -18.06 -8.83
N THR A 214 5.91 -16.97 -8.20
CA THR A 214 5.86 -15.62 -8.78
C THR A 214 7.23 -15.15 -9.28
N CYS A 215 8.27 -15.28 -8.44
CA CYS A 215 9.64 -14.96 -8.81
C CYS A 215 10.17 -15.81 -9.98
N THR A 216 9.81 -17.09 -10.01
CA THR A 216 10.21 -18.02 -11.08
C THR A 216 9.51 -17.66 -12.39
N ALA A 217 8.23 -17.30 -12.34
CA ALA A 217 7.47 -16.84 -13.50
C ALA A 217 8.06 -15.56 -14.09
N LEU A 218 8.39 -14.57 -13.26
CA LEU A 218 9.09 -13.34 -13.67
C LEU A 218 10.41 -13.63 -14.39
N LYS A 219 11.20 -14.58 -13.88
CA LYS A 219 12.45 -14.99 -14.54
C LYS A 219 12.21 -15.65 -15.89
N ARG A 220 11.19 -16.50 -16.01
CA ARG A 220 10.84 -17.20 -17.26
C ARG A 220 10.46 -16.22 -18.36
N VAL A 221 9.75 -15.14 -18.02
CA VAL A 221 9.39 -14.06 -18.97
C VAL A 221 10.51 -13.03 -19.17
N GLY A 222 11.69 -13.25 -18.56
CA GLY A 222 12.89 -12.43 -18.82
C GLY A 222 12.98 -11.12 -18.03
N TYR A 223 12.20 -10.96 -16.95
CA TYR A 223 12.32 -9.77 -16.10
C TYR A 223 13.57 -9.83 -15.22
N GLY A 224 14.50 -8.88 -15.43
CA GLY A 224 15.82 -8.91 -14.79
C GLY A 224 15.93 -8.12 -13.48
N ASN A 225 15.10 -7.08 -13.28
CA ASN A 225 15.27 -6.14 -12.17
C ASN A 225 14.49 -6.56 -10.90
N ILE A 226 14.86 -7.72 -10.35
CA ILE A 226 14.21 -8.30 -9.16
C ILE A 226 15.17 -8.19 -7.98
N TYR A 227 14.65 -7.91 -6.79
CA TYR A 227 15.42 -7.87 -5.56
C TYR A 227 16.01 -9.24 -5.20
N TYR A 228 17.26 -9.24 -4.72
CA TYR A 228 17.93 -10.43 -4.19
C TYR A 228 18.45 -10.13 -2.78
N ARG A 229 18.03 -10.96 -1.82
CA ARG A 229 18.58 -10.93 -0.46
C ARG A 229 19.93 -11.63 -0.42
N HIS A 230 20.88 -11.02 0.28
CA HIS A 230 22.18 -11.62 0.57
C HIS A 230 22.07 -12.57 1.76
N THR A 231 22.52 -13.81 1.60
CA THR A 231 22.63 -14.77 2.71
C THR A 231 24.09 -15.11 2.94
N VAL A 232 24.53 -15.07 4.18
CA VAL A 232 25.82 -15.61 4.60
C VAL A 232 25.55 -17.03 5.10
N ASP A 233 26.08 -18.02 4.41
CA ASP A 233 26.10 -19.38 4.94
C ASP A 233 27.28 -19.50 5.91
N GLU A 234 26.98 -19.55 7.21
CA GLU A 234 27.98 -19.62 8.29
C GLU A 234 28.87 -20.86 8.19
N ARG A 235 28.42 -21.94 7.54
CA ARG A 235 29.22 -23.17 7.41
C ARG A 235 30.22 -23.15 6.26
N THR A 236 29.97 -22.37 5.21
CA THR A 236 30.77 -22.42 3.98
C THR A 236 31.37 -21.07 3.57
N LEU A 237 31.05 -19.97 4.28
CA LEU A 237 31.40 -18.59 3.91
C LEU A 237 30.95 -18.21 2.47
N ASN A 238 30.09 -19.02 1.84
CA ASN A 238 29.59 -18.76 0.50
C ASN A 238 28.48 -17.71 0.57
N LYS A 239 28.68 -16.60 -0.15
CA LYS A 239 27.67 -15.56 -0.33
C LYS A 239 26.64 -16.03 -1.36
N GLY A 240 25.55 -16.64 -0.88
CA GLY A 240 24.39 -16.95 -1.70
C GLY A 240 23.51 -15.71 -1.93
N LYS A 241 22.93 -15.58 -3.13
CA LYS A 241 21.84 -14.63 -3.41
C LYS A 241 20.53 -15.42 -3.51
N LYS A 242 19.54 -15.11 -2.66
CA LYS A 242 18.18 -15.67 -2.78
C LYS A 242 17.27 -14.60 -3.39
N ILE A 243 16.42 -14.99 -4.32
CA ILE A 243 15.48 -14.07 -4.97
C ILE A 243 14.35 -13.66 -4.03
N GLY A 244 13.90 -12.42 -4.15
CA GLY A 244 12.73 -11.88 -3.46
C GLY A 244 12.96 -11.48 -2.01
N TRP A 245 11.99 -10.75 -1.48
CA TRP A 245 11.90 -10.35 -0.08
C TRP A 245 11.48 -11.54 0.78
N HIS A 246 11.95 -11.59 2.03
CA HIS A 246 11.54 -12.63 2.97
C HIS A 246 11.09 -11.99 4.27
N THR A 247 9.80 -12.09 4.54
CA THR A 247 9.18 -11.64 5.78
C THR A 247 9.45 -12.67 6.87
N SER A 248 10.05 -12.22 7.95
CA SER A 248 10.41 -13.01 9.13
C SER A 248 10.07 -12.24 10.38
N ARG A 249 10.16 -12.90 11.55
CA ARG A 249 10.00 -12.23 12.86
C ARG A 249 10.99 -11.08 13.10
N VAL A 250 12.07 -10.99 12.31
CA VAL A 250 13.05 -9.90 12.37
C VAL A 250 12.73 -8.81 11.34
N THR A 251 12.43 -9.20 10.09
CA THR A 251 12.25 -8.24 8.98
C THR A 251 10.87 -7.59 8.98
N LYS A 252 9.81 -8.26 9.45
CA LYS A 252 8.45 -7.70 9.50
C LYS A 252 8.38 -6.47 10.43
N PRO A 253 8.80 -6.54 11.72
CA PRO A 253 8.71 -5.38 12.60
C PRO A 253 9.52 -4.18 12.09
N LEU A 254 10.73 -4.42 11.57
CA LEU A 254 11.57 -3.36 11.01
C LEU A 254 10.92 -2.68 9.79
N ALA A 255 10.37 -3.47 8.85
CA ALA A 255 9.72 -2.91 7.67
C ALA A 255 8.48 -2.08 8.03
N ILE A 256 7.72 -2.54 9.03
CA ILE A 256 6.53 -1.85 9.54
C ILE A 256 6.89 -0.58 10.31
N ASP A 257 7.91 -0.60 11.16
CA ASP A 257 8.36 0.58 11.93
C ASP A 257 8.91 1.68 11.00
N GLU A 258 9.64 1.28 9.95
CA GLU A 258 10.11 2.21 8.94
C GLU A 258 8.98 2.75 8.05
N LEU A 259 8.00 1.91 7.70
CA LEU A 259 6.79 2.37 7.01
C LEU A 259 6.05 3.42 7.85
N ALA A 260 5.88 3.17 9.15
CA ALA A 260 5.26 4.11 10.09
C ALA A 260 6.07 5.40 10.24
N SER A 261 7.40 5.33 10.12
CA SER A 261 8.28 6.50 10.12
C SER A 261 8.09 7.32 8.85
N GLY A 262 8.05 6.67 7.68
CA GLY A 262 7.87 7.34 6.39
C GLY A 262 6.50 8.02 6.23
N LEU A 263 5.45 7.44 6.80
CA LEU A 263 4.14 8.10 6.86
C LEU A 263 4.17 9.35 7.75
N ARG A 264 4.93 9.32 8.85
CA ARG A 264 4.99 10.39 9.85
C ARG A 264 5.83 11.58 9.42
N ASP A 265 6.96 11.33 8.76
CA ASP A 265 7.85 12.39 8.26
C ASP A 265 7.43 12.93 6.88
N GLY A 266 6.43 12.32 6.25
CA GLY A 266 5.91 12.71 4.94
C GLY A 266 6.77 12.25 3.77
N SER A 267 7.76 11.39 3.98
CA SER A 267 8.55 10.77 2.91
C SER A 267 7.78 9.68 2.15
N LEU A 268 6.66 9.21 2.68
CA LEU A 268 5.71 8.34 1.99
C LEU A 268 4.32 9.00 1.92
N VAL A 269 3.82 9.18 0.69
CA VAL A 269 2.48 9.71 0.44
C VAL A 269 1.58 8.62 -0.15
N VAL A 270 0.47 8.35 0.52
CA VAL A 270 -0.48 7.28 0.15
C VAL A 270 -1.84 7.89 -0.22
N PRO A 271 -2.15 8.06 -1.53
CA PRO A 271 -3.45 8.57 -1.97
C PRO A 271 -4.56 7.50 -2.01
N CYS A 272 -4.22 6.23 -1.77
CA CYS A 272 -5.17 5.11 -1.83
C CYS A 272 -6.03 5.00 -0.57
N ALA A 273 -7.34 5.24 -0.69
CA ALA A 273 -8.29 5.12 0.41
C ALA A 273 -8.29 3.72 1.05
N PHE A 274 -8.21 2.66 0.23
CA PHE A 274 -8.23 1.28 0.73
C PHE A 274 -6.96 0.91 1.50
N THR A 275 -5.79 1.35 1.03
CA THR A 275 -4.54 1.15 1.77
C THR A 275 -4.54 1.94 3.08
N VAL A 276 -5.04 3.18 3.08
CA VAL A 276 -5.19 3.97 4.31
C VAL A 276 -6.16 3.29 5.29
N ALA A 277 -7.24 2.69 4.80
CA ALA A 277 -8.20 1.96 5.62
C ALA A 277 -7.55 0.75 6.33
N GLU A 278 -6.75 -0.06 5.62
CA GLU A 278 -6.02 -1.18 6.24
C GLU A 278 -4.94 -0.70 7.22
N LEU A 279 -4.22 0.39 6.90
CA LEU A 279 -3.25 0.98 7.84
C LEU A 279 -3.92 1.40 9.16
N ARG A 280 -5.17 1.87 9.12
CA ARG A 280 -5.92 2.26 10.35
C ARG A 280 -6.32 1.07 11.20
N THR A 281 -6.53 -0.11 10.62
CA THR A 281 -6.94 -1.32 11.35
C THR A 281 -5.77 -2.26 11.67
N TYR A 282 -4.54 -1.89 11.31
CA TYR A 282 -3.35 -2.69 11.55
C TYR A 282 -2.85 -2.52 12.99
N ILE A 283 -2.81 -3.62 13.75
CA ILE A 283 -2.63 -3.61 15.20
C ILE A 283 -1.37 -4.34 15.65
N ARG A 284 -0.92 -4.03 16.89
CA ARG A 284 0.20 -4.68 17.57
C ARG A 284 -0.28 -5.44 18.80
N GLU A 285 -0.05 -6.74 18.80
CA GLU A 285 -0.34 -7.61 19.94
C GLU A 285 0.66 -7.40 21.09
N PRO A 286 0.31 -7.82 22.32
CA PRO A 286 1.22 -7.76 23.47
C PRO A 286 2.53 -8.54 23.30
N ASN A 287 2.52 -9.58 22.46
CA ASN A 287 3.71 -10.38 22.13
C ASN A 287 4.62 -9.71 21.08
N GLY A 288 4.27 -8.51 20.60
CA GLY A 288 5.00 -7.75 19.57
C GLY A 288 4.68 -8.14 18.13
N VAL A 289 3.83 -9.16 17.91
CA VAL A 289 3.34 -9.52 16.58
C VAL A 289 2.42 -8.41 16.07
N THR A 290 2.49 -8.15 14.77
CA THR A 290 1.62 -7.18 14.11
C THR A 290 0.84 -7.86 13.00
N HIS A 291 -0.43 -7.50 12.87
CA HIS A 291 -1.34 -8.04 11.86
C HIS A 291 -2.47 -7.04 11.56
N GLY A 292 -3.08 -7.19 10.39
CA GLY A 292 -4.31 -6.50 10.01
C GLY A 292 -5.52 -7.42 10.13
N SER A 293 -6.70 -6.83 10.18
CA SER A 293 -7.98 -7.55 10.11
C SER A 293 -8.97 -6.70 9.30
N PRO A 294 -9.72 -7.29 8.33
CA PRO A 294 -9.70 -8.69 7.90
C PRO A 294 -8.50 -9.06 7.00
N HIS A 295 -7.77 -8.07 6.49
CA HIS A 295 -6.68 -8.24 5.53
C HIS A 295 -5.45 -7.39 5.92
N ASP A 296 -4.26 -7.82 5.53
CA ASP A 296 -3.00 -7.08 5.68
C ASP A 296 -2.14 -7.02 4.41
N ASP A 297 -2.65 -7.52 3.28
CA ASP A 297 -1.90 -7.63 2.03
C ASP A 297 -1.47 -6.27 1.48
N ARG A 298 -2.29 -5.22 1.60
CA ARG A 298 -1.90 -3.88 1.13
C ARG A 298 -0.85 -3.26 2.03
N VAL A 299 -0.92 -3.52 3.34
CA VAL A 299 0.10 -3.05 4.30
C VAL A 299 1.44 -3.73 4.01
N MET A 300 1.42 -5.05 3.79
CA MET A 300 2.63 -5.83 3.53
C MET A 300 3.29 -5.47 2.20
N SER A 301 2.53 -5.45 1.10
CA SER A 301 3.04 -5.03 -0.21
C SER A 301 3.57 -3.59 -0.20
N LEU A 302 2.90 -2.65 0.48
CA LEU A 302 3.40 -1.29 0.67
C LEU A 302 4.69 -1.25 1.50
N ALA A 303 4.77 -2.01 2.59
CA ALA A 303 5.96 -2.08 3.43
C ALA A 303 7.16 -2.59 2.63
N ILE A 304 6.97 -3.63 1.81
CA ILE A 304 8.01 -4.15 0.92
C ILE A 304 8.41 -3.12 -0.13
N ALA A 305 7.45 -2.41 -0.73
CA ALA A 305 7.74 -1.36 -1.72
C ALA A 305 8.62 -0.26 -1.09
N TYR A 306 8.28 0.14 0.14
CA TYR A 306 9.06 1.12 0.90
C TYR A 306 10.49 0.62 1.20
N GLN A 307 10.67 -0.66 1.54
CA GLN A 307 12.02 -1.25 1.67
C GLN A 307 12.81 -1.19 0.37
N MET A 308 12.17 -1.36 -0.79
CA MET A 308 12.85 -1.36 -2.07
C MET A 308 13.44 0.01 -2.43
N LEU A 309 12.94 1.11 -1.85
CA LEU A 309 13.51 2.45 -2.06
C LEU A 309 15.00 2.50 -1.70
N LYS A 310 15.43 1.78 -0.65
CA LYS A 310 16.84 1.68 -0.22
C LYS A 310 17.73 0.95 -1.22
N HIS A 311 17.13 0.17 -2.10
CA HIS A 311 17.82 -0.69 -3.05
C HIS A 311 17.72 -0.17 -4.49
N ALA A 312 16.82 0.79 -4.75
CA ALA A 312 16.74 1.50 -6.01
C ALA A 312 17.92 2.48 -6.12
N THR A 313 18.89 2.15 -6.98
CA THR A 313 20.01 3.07 -7.22
C THR A 313 19.57 4.26 -8.05
N VAL A 314 19.64 5.45 -7.45
CA VAL A 314 19.69 6.69 -8.23
C VAL A 314 21.09 6.78 -8.86
N ALA A 315 21.34 6.05 -9.95
CA ALA A 315 22.42 6.43 -10.87
C ALA A 315 22.26 7.94 -11.14
N ALA A 316 23.27 8.71 -10.74
CA ALA A 316 23.32 10.16 -10.95
C ALA A 316 23.01 10.40 -12.43
N VAL A 317 21.95 11.15 -12.70
CA VAL A 317 21.62 11.58 -14.06
C VAL A 317 22.85 12.37 -14.52
N ALA A 318 23.62 11.81 -15.46
CA ALA A 318 24.50 12.64 -16.27
C ALA A 318 23.58 13.70 -16.87
N GLN A 319 23.87 14.98 -16.59
CA GLN A 319 23.09 16.06 -17.18
C GLN A 319 22.90 15.76 -18.66
N PRO A 320 21.67 15.85 -19.19
CA PRO A 320 21.46 15.63 -20.61
C PRO A 320 22.46 16.55 -21.32
N ARG A 321 23.35 15.93 -22.07
CA ARG A 321 24.24 16.67 -22.95
C ARG A 321 23.29 17.25 -23.98
N ASP A 322 23.25 18.58 -24.09
CA ASP A 322 22.58 19.27 -25.19
C ASP A 322 23.33 18.92 -26.48
N ASP A 323 23.15 17.68 -26.91
CA ASP A 323 23.66 17.17 -28.16
C ASP A 323 22.67 17.67 -29.21
N GLU A 324 23.09 18.71 -29.93
CA GLU A 324 22.43 19.15 -31.16
C GLU A 324 22.15 17.90 -32.03
N TRP A 325 20.99 17.87 -32.69
CA TRP A 325 20.51 16.77 -33.55
C TRP A 325 19.84 15.56 -32.86
N THR A 326 19.52 15.63 -31.57
CA THR A 326 18.69 14.62 -30.89
C THR A 326 17.17 14.79 -31.17
N PHE A 327 16.37 13.76 -30.88
CA PHE A 327 14.91 13.82 -31.02
C PHE A 327 14.29 14.96 -30.18
N ASN A 328 14.85 15.25 -29.00
CA ASN A 328 14.45 16.37 -28.16
C ASN A 328 14.75 17.73 -28.82
N TRP A 329 15.93 17.88 -29.46
CA TRP A 329 16.26 19.08 -30.23
C TRP A 329 15.26 19.30 -31.37
N TRP A 330 14.87 18.25 -32.09
CA TRP A 330 13.83 18.32 -33.14
C TRP A 330 12.44 18.65 -32.60
N MET A 331 12.09 18.12 -31.42
CA MET A 331 10.79 18.36 -30.79
C MET A 331 10.69 19.80 -30.25
N GLU A 332 11.77 20.34 -29.70
CA GLU A 332 11.86 21.75 -29.30
C GLU A 332 11.82 22.70 -30.50
N GLN A 333 12.50 22.36 -31.61
CA GLN A 333 12.40 23.11 -32.87
C GLN A 333 10.98 23.07 -33.46
N ALA A 334 10.30 21.93 -33.39
CA ALA A 334 8.93 21.79 -33.89
C ALA A 334 7.87 22.49 -33.01
N LEU A 335 8.13 22.62 -31.71
CA LEU A 335 7.26 23.33 -30.76
C LEU A 335 7.55 24.84 -30.69
N ALA A 336 8.77 25.26 -31.01
CA ALA A 336 9.13 26.65 -31.23
C ALA A 336 8.56 27.13 -32.57
N GLY A 337 7.26 27.41 -32.61
CA GLY A 337 6.61 28.00 -33.78
C GLY A 337 7.31 29.28 -34.26
N ASP A 338 7.14 29.57 -35.56
CA ASP A 338 7.76 30.67 -36.32
C ASP A 338 8.10 31.88 -35.45
N ARG A 339 9.40 32.09 -35.20
CA ARG A 339 9.88 33.37 -34.69
C ARG A 339 9.79 34.37 -35.84
N PRO A 340 9.42 35.63 -35.58
CA PRO A 340 9.20 36.64 -36.63
C PRO A 340 10.44 36.98 -37.48
N ASP A 341 11.62 36.42 -37.17
CA ASP A 341 12.88 36.64 -37.87
C ASP A 341 13.42 35.39 -38.61
N ASP A 342 12.70 34.27 -38.63
CA ASP A 342 13.19 33.05 -39.30
C ASP A 342 12.97 33.14 -40.82
N VAL A 343 14.04 33.51 -41.53
CA VAL A 343 14.09 33.47 -42.99
C VAL A 343 14.12 32.00 -43.44
N PRO A 344 13.18 31.53 -44.27
CA PRO A 344 13.16 30.15 -44.73
C PRO A 344 14.47 29.75 -45.42
N ILE A 345 14.94 28.54 -45.13
CA ILE A 345 16.07 27.95 -45.87
C ILE A 345 15.64 27.77 -47.33
N GLY A 346 16.22 28.60 -48.21
CA GLY A 346 15.87 28.67 -49.64
C GLY A 346 15.65 30.09 -50.19
N THR A 347 15.57 31.11 -49.32
CA THR A 347 15.20 32.48 -49.72
C THR A 347 16.26 33.21 -50.56
N TYR A 348 17.49 32.69 -50.66
CA TYR A 348 18.59 33.29 -51.44
C TYR A 348 18.98 32.50 -52.71
N ASN A 349 18.03 31.80 -53.36
CA ASN A 349 18.24 31.20 -54.67
C ASN A 349 17.53 31.97 -55.79
N THR A 350 17.85 33.25 -55.94
CA THR A 350 17.63 33.96 -57.22
C THR A 350 18.97 34.42 -57.75
N ARG A 351 19.50 33.72 -58.76
CA ARG A 351 20.54 34.26 -59.63
C ARG A 351 19.96 35.49 -60.32
N SER A 352 20.39 36.69 -59.91
CA SER A 352 20.15 37.90 -60.71
C SER A 352 21.08 37.90 -61.92
N PRO A 353 20.60 38.25 -63.12
CA PRO A 353 21.44 38.32 -64.32
C PRO A 353 22.40 39.52 -64.23
N TRP A 354 23.60 39.32 -64.78
CA TRP A 354 24.70 40.28 -64.82
C TRP A 354 24.31 41.62 -65.47
N PRO A 355 24.78 42.77 -64.95
CA PRO A 355 24.54 44.06 -65.60
C PRO A 355 25.49 44.27 -66.80
N VAL A 356 24.94 44.83 -67.88
CA VAL A 356 25.68 45.45 -68.99
C VAL A 356 25.71 46.96 -68.77
#